data_AF-A0A7X1M6E2-F1
#
_entry.id   AF-A0A7X1M6E2-F1
#
_cell.length_a   1.000
_cell.length_b   1.000
_cell.length_c   1.000
_cell.angle_alpha   90.00
_cell.angle_beta   90.00
_cell.angle_gamma   90.00
#
_symmetry.space_group_name_H-M   'P 1'
#
loop_
_entity.id
_entity.type
_entity.pdbx_description
1 polymer ?
#
loop_
_entity_poly.entity_id
_entity_poly.type
_entity_poly.pdbx_seq_one_letter_code
_entity_poly.pdbx_strand_id
1 'polypeptide(L)'
;MEEKTDIITIRLSEADAAVVKRVADQCGQSLTEFAHSSILRFADDLISGRLIVMTPEGFSDFCLGLSEPAASVPEMVELINRPAPWEREQTADQ
;
A
#
# COMPACT_ATOMS: atom_id res chain seq x y z
N MET A 1 12.67 -13.51 -21.71
CA MET A 1 11.43 -13.45 -20.93
C MET A 1 10.55 -12.48 -21.68
N GLU A 2 9.49 -12.96 -22.34
CA GLU A 2 8.63 -12.13 -23.17
C GLU A 2 7.86 -11.17 -22.26
N GLU A 3 8.01 -9.87 -22.46
CA GLU A 3 7.34 -8.86 -21.64
C GLU A 3 5.91 -8.72 -22.15
N LYS A 4 4.95 -9.28 -21.41
CA LYS A 4 3.54 -9.21 -21.78
C LYS A 4 3.00 -7.82 -21.47
N THR A 5 2.59 -7.09 -22.50
CA THR A 5 1.97 -5.76 -22.36
C THR A 5 0.45 -5.88 -22.42
N ASP A 6 -0.24 -5.34 -21.42
CA ASP A 6 -1.71 -5.22 -21.41
C ASP A 6 -2.14 -3.80 -21.83
N ILE A 7 -3.31 -3.67 -22.46
CA ILE A 7 -3.83 -2.38 -22.93
C ILE A 7 -4.94 -1.89 -21.99
N ILE A 8 -4.80 -0.64 -21.52
CA ILE A 8 -5.82 0.05 -20.73
C ILE A 8 -6.53 1.08 -21.63
N THR A 9 -7.85 0.93 -21.80
CA THR A 9 -8.68 1.90 -22.54
C THR A 9 -9.43 2.80 -21.56
N ILE A 10 -9.23 4.13 -21.66
CA ILE A 10 -9.89 5.13 -20.81
C ILE A 10 -10.69 6.08 -21.69
N ARG A 11 -11.93 6.40 -21.29
CA ARG A 11 -12.74 7.46 -21.90
C ARG A 11 -12.64 8.72 -21.06
N LEU A 12 -12.29 9.83 -21.69
CA LEU A 12 -12.23 11.15 -21.07
C LEU A 12 -13.27 12.07 -21.70
N SER A 13 -13.74 13.06 -20.94
CA SER A 13 -14.47 14.18 -21.53
C SER A 13 -13.50 15.02 -22.38
N GLU A 14 -14.04 15.80 -23.32
CA GLU A 14 -13.23 16.71 -24.14
C GLU A 14 -12.45 17.71 -23.25
N ALA A 15 -13.11 18.22 -22.20
CA ALA A 15 -12.51 19.15 -21.24
C ALA A 15 -11.33 18.51 -20.50
N ASP A 16 -11.49 17.29 -19.97
CA ASP A 16 -10.43 16.59 -19.25
C ASP A 16 -9.26 16.24 -20.16
N ALA A 17 -9.55 15.76 -21.38
CA ALA A 17 -8.52 15.45 -22.36
C ALA A 17 -7.69 16.68 -22.74
N ALA A 18 -8.33 17.85 -22.87
CA ALA A 18 -7.65 19.12 -23.16
C ALA A 18 -6.74 19.56 -22.01
N VAL A 19 -7.16 19.35 -20.75
CA VAL A 19 -6.34 19.63 -19.57
C VAL A 19 -5.11 18.73 -19.53
N VAL A 20 -5.29 17.41 -19.65
CA VAL A 20 -4.18 16.44 -19.59
C VAL A 20 -3.18 16.71 -20.71
N LYS A 21 -3.66 16.98 -21.93
CA LYS A 21 -2.80 17.32 -23.07
C LYS A 21 -1.95 18.56 -22.80
N ARG A 22 -2.55 19.63 -22.27
CA ARG A 22 -1.83 20.88 -21.97
C ARG A 22 -0.70 20.63 -20.96
N VAL A 23 -0.94 19.82 -19.95
CA VAL A 23 0.09 19.48 -18.94
C VAL A 23 1.18 18.60 -19.56
N ALA A 24 0.82 17.61 -20.39
CA ALA A 24 1.80 16.79 -21.10
C ALA A 24 2.71 17.65 -21.99
N ASP A 25 2.14 18.59 -22.74
CA ASP A 25 2.88 19.54 -23.57
C ASP A 25 3.82 20.40 -22.70
N GLN A 26 3.37 20.86 -21.53
CA GLN A 26 4.19 21.65 -20.60
C GLN A 26 5.33 20.83 -19.98
N CYS A 27 5.13 19.53 -19.77
CA CYS A 27 6.15 18.58 -19.32
C CYS A 27 7.08 18.12 -20.46
N GLY A 28 6.82 18.50 -21.71
CA GLY A 28 7.60 18.05 -22.87
C GLY A 28 7.45 16.56 -23.18
N GLN A 29 6.32 15.96 -22.79
CA GLN A 29 6.03 14.53 -22.95
C GLN A 29 4.88 14.33 -23.94
N SER A 30 4.83 13.17 -24.59
CA SER A 30 3.62 12.79 -25.32
C SER A 30 2.46 12.54 -24.35
N LEU A 31 1.21 12.71 -24.82
CA LEU A 31 0.02 12.45 -24.01
C LEU A 31 0.02 11.04 -23.41
N THR A 32 0.47 10.04 -24.18
CA THR A 32 0.54 8.63 -23.74
C THR A 32 1.61 8.43 -22.67
N GLU A 33 2.82 8.99 -22.85
CA GLU A 33 3.90 8.88 -21.85
C GLU A 33 3.55 9.60 -20.55
N PHE A 34 2.93 10.78 -20.67
CA PHE A 34 2.46 11.54 -19.51
C PHE A 34 1.39 10.76 -18.74
N ALA A 35 0.38 10.22 -19.44
CA ALA A 35 -0.67 9.41 -18.81
C ALA A 35 -0.10 8.15 -18.15
N HIS A 36 0.78 7.42 -18.84
CA HIS A 36 1.40 6.20 -18.32
C HIS A 36 2.21 6.48 -17.04
N SER A 37 3.12 7.46 -17.09
CA SER A 37 3.94 7.82 -15.92
C SER A 37 3.10 8.39 -14.77
N SER A 38 2.06 9.17 -15.06
CA SER A 38 1.17 9.74 -14.04
C SER A 38 0.36 8.66 -13.32
N ILE A 39 -0.17 7.66 -14.05
CA ILE A 39 -0.90 6.53 -13.47
C ILE A 39 0.01 5.72 -12.55
N LEU A 40 1.23 5.39 -13.01
CA LEU A 40 2.19 4.63 -12.21
C LEU A 40 2.63 5.41 -10.96
N ARG A 41 2.94 6.71 -11.10
CA ARG A 41 3.30 7.56 -9.97
C ARG A 41 2.15 7.65 -8.95
N PHE A 42 0.92 7.82 -9.41
CA PHE A 42 -0.24 7.85 -8.53
C PHE A 42 -0.46 6.52 -7.80
N ALA A 43 -0.29 5.39 -8.50
CA ALA A 43 -0.37 4.07 -7.89
C ALA A 43 0.73 3.87 -6.85
N ASP A 44 1.97 4.28 -7.15
CA ASP A 44 3.10 4.22 -6.23
C ASP A 44 2.88 5.12 -5.01
N ASP A 45 2.40 6.35 -5.19
CA ASP A 45 2.04 7.27 -4.11
C ASP A 45 0.98 6.63 -3.18
N LEU A 46 0.00 5.91 -3.76
CA LEU A 46 -1.07 5.25 -2.99
C LEU A 46 -0.59 3.99 -2.27
N ILE A 47 0.31 3.21 -2.88
CA ILE A 47 0.96 2.06 -2.25
C ILE A 47 1.87 2.53 -1.10
N SER A 48 2.62 3.59 -1.35
CA SER A 48 3.46 4.28 -0.37
C SER A 48 2.64 5.00 0.70
N GLY A 49 1.34 5.24 0.45
CA GLY A 49 0.33 5.78 1.37
C GLY A 49 0.06 4.94 2.63
N ARG A 50 0.84 3.87 2.86
CA ARG A 50 1.08 3.31 4.21
C ARG A 50 2.01 4.19 5.06
N LEU A 51 2.39 5.37 4.58
CA LEU A 51 3.20 6.33 5.32
C LEU A 51 2.42 6.84 6.54
N ILE A 52 2.79 6.36 7.72
CA ILE A 52 2.29 6.90 8.99
C ILE A 52 3.05 8.20 9.26
N VAL A 53 2.39 9.33 9.02
CA VAL A 53 2.92 10.66 9.35
C VAL A 53 2.66 10.95 10.82
N MET A 54 3.72 11.20 11.58
CA MET A 54 3.67 11.55 13.01
C MET A 54 4.27 12.93 13.25
N THR A 55 3.85 13.60 14.34
CA THR A 55 4.59 14.77 14.84
C THR A 55 5.95 14.31 15.38
N PRO A 56 6.95 15.20 15.53
CA PRO A 56 8.21 14.85 16.15
C PRO A 56 8.06 14.20 17.53
N GLU A 57 7.10 14.67 18.33
CA GLU A 57 6.78 14.12 19.64
C GLU A 57 6.21 12.70 19.53
N GLY A 58 5.21 12.50 18.67
CA GLY A 58 4.63 11.17 18.44
C GLY A 58 5.65 10.16 17.88
N PHE A 59 6.59 10.62 17.06
CA PHE A 59 7.70 9.78 16.60
C PHE A 59 8.67 9.43 17.72
N SER A 60 8.98 10.38 18.61
CA SER A 60 9.81 10.13 19.81
C SER A 60 9.16 9.09 20.73
N ASP A 61 7.87 9.24 21.02
CA ASP A 61 7.12 8.29 21.85
C ASP A 61 7.08 6.89 21.24
N PHE A 62 6.91 6.82 19.91
CA PHE A 62 6.98 5.56 19.17
C PHE A 62 8.36 4.89 19.28
N CYS A 63 9.45 5.65 19.10
CA CYS A 63 10.81 5.12 19.26
C CYS A 63 11.08 4.62 20.69
N LEU A 64 10.55 5.30 21.71
CA LEU A 64 10.64 4.84 23.10
C LEU A 64 9.91 3.51 23.28
N GLY A 65 8.67 3.40 22.81
CA GLY A 65 7.90 2.16 22.89
C GLY A 65 8.55 0.97 22.16
N LEU A 66 9.28 1.20 21.06
CA LEU A 66 10.05 0.15 20.37
C LEU A 66 11.34 -0.26 21.10
N SER A 67 11.93 0.65 21.87
CA SER A 67 13.21 0.43 22.55
C SER A 67 13.04 -0.28 23.90
N GLU A 68 11.83 -0.22 24.46
CA GLU A 68 11.49 -0.93 25.69
C GLU A 68 11.36 -2.44 25.44
N PRO A 69 11.74 -3.28 26.42
CA PRO A 69 11.47 -4.71 26.35
C PRO A 69 9.98 -4.97 26.16
N ALA A 70 9.64 -5.93 25.28
CA ALA A 70 8.26 -6.27 25.02
C ALA A 70 7.53 -6.69 26.30
N ALA A 71 6.55 -5.89 26.71
CA ALA A 71 5.67 -6.24 27.82
C ALA A 71 4.66 -7.28 27.35
N SER A 72 4.55 -8.39 28.10
CA SER A 72 3.54 -9.41 27.81
C SER A 72 2.16 -8.88 28.17
N VAL A 73 1.25 -8.88 27.18
CA VAL A 73 -0.17 -8.60 27.39
C VAL A 73 -0.87 -9.93 27.64
N PRO A 74 -1.40 -10.21 28.86
CA PRO A 74 -1.92 -11.54 29.21
C PRO A 74 -2.97 -12.07 28.23
N GLU A 75 -3.86 -11.21 27.75
CA GLU A 75 -4.90 -11.55 26.79
C GLU A 75 -4.32 -11.97 25.43
N MET A 76 -3.25 -11.31 24.98
CA MET A 76 -2.54 -11.67 23.75
C MET A 76 -1.78 -12.99 23.90
N VAL A 77 -1.16 -13.21 25.07
CA VAL A 77 -0.47 -14.47 25.39
C VAL A 77 -1.46 -15.63 25.43
N GLU A 78 -2.63 -15.44 26.05
CA GLU A 78 -3.68 -16.45 26.08
C GLU A 78 -4.19 -16.77 24.67
N LEU A 79 -4.41 -15.74 23.84
CA LEU A 79 -4.90 -15.92 22.47
C LEU A 79 -3.90 -16.68 21.59
N ILE A 80 -2.61 -16.33 21.65
CA ILE A 80 -1.56 -16.97 20.85
C ILE A 80 -1.33 -18.42 21.27
N ASN A 81 -1.41 -18.71 22.58
CA ASN A 81 -1.23 -20.08 23.08
C ASN A 81 -2.49 -20.94 22.98
N ARG A 82 -3.63 -20.34 22.60
CA ARG A 82 -4.89 -21.09 22.46
C ARG A 82 -4.78 -22.00 21.23
N PRO A 83 -4.89 -23.33 21.38
CA PRO A 83 -4.85 -24.24 20.25
C PRO A 83 -5.97 -23.90 19.28
N ALA A 84 -5.63 -23.91 17.99
CA ALA A 84 -6.59 -23.56 16.97
C ALA A 84 -7.75 -24.57 16.99
N PRO A 85 -8.99 -24.14 16.70
CA PRO A 85 -10.16 -25.01 16.80
C PRO A 85 -10.05 -26.32 16.01
N TRP A 86 -9.32 -26.31 14.89
CA TRP A 86 -9.12 -27.46 13.99
C TRP A 86 -7.96 -28.40 14.38
N GLU A 87 -7.12 -28.03 15.34
CA GLU A 87 -6.04 -28.91 15.85
C GLU A 87 -6.58 -29.97 16.82
N ARG A 88 -7.76 -29.72 17.40
CA ARG A 88 -8.40 -30.66 18.34
C ARG A 88 -9.00 -31.89 17.64
N GLU A 89 -9.22 -31.81 16.33
CA GLU A 89 -9.83 -32.90 15.55
C GLU A 89 -8.78 -33.92 15.06
N GLN A 90 -7.49 -33.55 15.03
CA GLN A 90 -6.41 -34.44 14.58
C GLN A 90 -5.99 -35.48 15.64
N THR A 91 -6.33 -35.25 16.92
CA THR A 91 -6.02 -36.19 18.02
C THR A 91 -7.10 -37.27 18.20
N ALA A 92 -8.22 -37.19 17.46
CA ALA A 92 -9.32 -38.16 17.57
C ALA A 92 -9.19 -39.35 16.59
N ASP A 93 -8.18 -39.34 15.71
CA ASP A 93 -7.98 -40.36 14.65
C ASP A 93 -6.66 -41.14 14.82
N GLN A 94 -6.14 -41.23 16.06
CA GLN A 94 -4.99 -42.06 16.43
C GLN A 94 -5.33 -43.10 17.49
#